data_AF-A0A8D8R897-F1
#
_entry.id   AF-A0A8D8R897-F1
#
_cell.length_a   1.000
_cell.length_b   1.000
_cell.length_c   1.000
_cell.angle_alpha   90.00
_cell.angle_beta   90.00
_cell.angle_gamma   90.00
#
_symmetry.space_group_name_H-M   'P 1'
#
loop_
_entity.id
_entity.type
_entity.pdbx_description
1 polymer ?
#
loop_
_entity_poly.entity_id
_entity_poly.type
_entity_poly.pdbx_seq_one_letter_code
_entity_poly.pdbx_strand_id
1 'polypeptide(L)'
;MRPFSSRVKSTNHNRCSKIINHLSWVYTKRFICEENPGTPQGSKLSNFFFLMLVNSVVKVVKHSHITLFADDMKIMHKIESINDCHKLQSDLDSICCWANELGLKFNVQKCEQMTYSHKRNNISFNYTINNSHLQIIDQKKDLGIKFTPNMSFNTHVENCISSCNKILGLIKRSCKHMTDPDALLQLYQGLVRSKLEYGAVLWDPENNLWTHKIEAVQYRFVKYLFHKENGFYPVYPEHISYLEMCEALQLLTLRSRRKIQKMIHLYKLTKGSVDSFHLFDEMTKNILPMDLHHYSTRHR
;
A
#
# COMPACT_ATOMS: atom_id res chain seq x y z
N MET A 1 18.26 -13.98 -38.51
CA MET A 1 17.31 -14.16 -37.39
C MET A 1 17.48 -13.00 -36.42
N ARG A 2 16.58 -12.01 -36.47
CA ARG A 2 16.62 -10.81 -35.63
C ARG A 2 15.79 -11.04 -34.36
N PRO A 3 16.23 -10.61 -33.17
CA PRO A 3 15.43 -10.69 -31.96
C PRO A 3 14.34 -9.63 -32.00
N PHE A 4 13.08 -10.05 -31.85
CA PHE A 4 11.93 -9.17 -31.65
C PHE A 4 12.05 -8.49 -30.28
N SER A 5 12.51 -7.25 -30.28
CA SER A 5 12.35 -6.29 -29.19
C SER A 5 10.94 -5.72 -29.27
N SER A 6 9.98 -6.29 -28.53
CA SER A 6 8.67 -5.67 -28.33
C SER A 6 8.73 -4.73 -27.13
N ARG A 7 9.05 -3.49 -27.45
CA ARG A 7 8.93 -2.31 -26.60
C ARG A 7 7.45 -2.11 -26.28
N VAL A 8 6.99 -2.60 -25.13
CA VAL A 8 5.65 -2.27 -24.62
C VAL A 8 5.69 -0.78 -24.22
N LYS A 9 5.19 0.08 -25.10
CA LYS A 9 4.90 1.47 -24.78
C LYS A 9 3.74 1.48 -23.78
N SER A 10 4.06 1.76 -22.51
CA SER A 10 3.07 2.05 -21.48
C SER A 10 2.41 3.40 -21.80
N THR A 11 1.32 3.35 -22.55
CA THR A 11 0.40 4.48 -22.75
C THR A 11 -0.84 4.27 -21.89
N ASN A 12 -0.79 4.79 -20.65
CA ASN A 12 -1.97 5.22 -19.90
C ASN A 12 -1.51 6.23 -18.84
N HIS A 13 -1.55 7.51 -19.19
CA HIS A 13 -1.20 8.61 -18.28
C HIS A 13 -2.44 9.06 -17.50
N ASN A 14 -2.83 8.27 -16.51
CA ASN A 14 -3.86 8.67 -15.56
C ASN A 14 -3.24 9.63 -14.53
N ARG A 15 -3.56 10.92 -14.65
CA ARG A 15 -3.30 11.91 -13.59
C ARG A 15 -4.26 11.58 -12.43
N CYS A 16 -3.77 11.46 -11.21
CA CYS A 16 -4.64 11.30 -10.06
C CYS A 16 -4.13 12.23 -8.96
N SER A 17 -4.88 13.27 -8.65
CA SER A 17 -4.64 14.03 -7.42
C SER A 17 -5.37 13.31 -6.32
N LYS A 18 -4.63 12.89 -5.28
CA LYS A 18 -5.18 12.25 -4.09
C LYS A 18 -5.01 13.24 -2.95
N ILE A 19 -6.13 13.79 -2.50
CA ILE A 19 -6.16 14.50 -1.24
C ILE A 19 -6.36 13.42 -0.17
N ILE A 20 -5.33 13.24 0.64
CA ILE A 20 -5.35 12.31 1.76
C ILE A 20 -5.67 13.16 2.98
N ASN A 21 -6.93 13.16 3.38
CA ASN A 21 -7.23 13.66 4.72
C ASN A 21 -6.79 12.56 5.69
N HIS A 22 -5.84 12.86 6.57
CA HIS A 22 -6.00 12.30 7.92
C HIS A 22 -7.12 13.10 8.54
N LEU A 23 -8.31 12.50 8.54
CA LEU A 23 -9.31 12.89 9.51
C LEU A 23 -8.66 12.67 10.86
N SER A 24 -8.65 13.73 11.62
CA SER A 24 -8.20 13.67 12.98
C SER A 24 -9.16 14.51 13.75
N TRP A 25 -9.83 13.81 14.65
CA TRP A 25 -10.76 14.36 15.58
C TRP A 25 -10.10 15.51 16.34
N VAL A 26 -10.64 16.71 16.17
CA VAL A 26 -10.59 17.76 17.18
C VAL A 26 -12.03 18.20 17.39
N TYR A 27 -12.66 17.61 18.41
CA TYR A 27 -13.95 18.05 18.93
C TYR A 27 -13.89 19.54 19.24
N THR A 28 -14.81 20.34 18.71
CA THR A 28 -15.10 21.65 19.30
C THR A 28 -16.61 21.83 19.42
N LYS A 29 -17.03 21.79 20.70
CA LYS A 29 -18.30 22.20 21.29
C LYS A 29 -19.27 22.94 20.36
N ARG A 30 -20.29 22.23 19.87
CA ARG A 30 -21.69 22.72 19.87
C ARG A 30 -22.70 21.59 19.69
N PHE A 31 -22.58 20.55 20.51
CA PHE A 31 -23.75 19.94 21.13
C PHE A 31 -23.59 20.21 22.62
N ILE A 32 -24.43 21.08 23.17
CA ILE A 32 -24.71 21.00 24.60
C ILE A 32 -25.61 19.76 24.72
N CYS A 33 -24.98 18.59 24.86
CA CYS A 33 -25.43 17.66 25.88
C CYS A 33 -24.66 18.09 27.12
N GLU A 34 -25.38 18.66 28.08
CA GLU A 34 -24.95 18.53 29.46
C GLU A 34 -24.77 17.02 29.69
N GLU A 35 -23.53 16.61 29.92
CA GLU A 35 -23.03 15.22 30.04
C GLU A 35 -22.64 14.52 28.71
N ASN A 36 -21.33 14.57 28.41
CA ASN A 36 -20.53 13.71 27.51
C ASN A 36 -21.25 13.07 26.28
N PRO A 37 -21.34 13.77 25.13
CA PRO A 37 -21.70 13.16 23.86
C PRO A 37 -20.46 12.51 23.23
N GLY A 38 -19.96 11.46 23.87
CA GLY A 38 -18.94 10.56 23.35
C GLY A 38 -19.49 9.16 23.39
N THR A 39 -19.39 8.41 22.30
CA THR A 39 -19.67 6.98 22.40
C THR A 39 -18.58 6.31 23.25
N PRO A 40 -18.91 5.33 24.11
CA PRO A 40 -17.91 4.71 24.98
C PRO A 40 -16.81 4.06 24.15
N GLN A 41 -15.55 4.48 24.35
CA GLN A 41 -14.41 3.81 23.74
C GLN A 41 -14.41 2.34 24.18
N GLY A 42 -14.41 1.42 23.21
CA GLY A 42 -14.52 -0.03 23.46
C GLY A 42 -15.93 -0.61 23.26
N SER A 43 -16.96 0.21 23.05
CA SER A 43 -18.28 -0.29 22.63
C SER A 43 -18.27 -0.75 21.17
N LYS A 44 -18.71 -1.98 20.89
CA LYS A 44 -18.84 -2.49 19.51
C LYS A 44 -19.87 -1.70 18.69
N LEU A 45 -20.91 -1.16 19.33
CA LEU A 45 -21.98 -0.41 18.67
C LEU A 45 -21.53 1.02 18.28
N SER A 46 -20.60 1.61 19.04
CA SER A 46 -20.01 2.92 18.73
C SER A 46 -19.46 2.96 17.31
N ASN A 47 -18.61 2.00 16.97
CA ASN A 47 -17.99 1.91 15.65
C ASN A 47 -19.02 1.75 14.53
N PHE A 48 -20.08 0.99 14.77
CA PHE A 48 -21.14 0.78 13.78
C PHE A 48 -21.89 2.08 13.48
N PHE A 49 -22.34 2.81 14.50
CA PHE A 49 -23.03 4.09 14.31
C PHE A 49 -22.12 5.14 13.67
N PHE A 50 -20.85 5.16 14.06
CA PHE A 50 -19.86 6.02 13.45
C PHE A 50 -19.69 5.74 11.94
N LEU A 51 -19.57 4.46 11.55
CA LEU A 51 -19.48 4.08 10.14
C LEU A 51 -20.75 4.43 9.36
N MET A 52 -21.93 4.23 9.94
CA MET A 52 -23.19 4.65 9.32
C MET A 52 -23.24 6.16 9.06
N LEU A 53 -22.83 6.95 10.05
CA LEU A 53 -22.78 8.41 9.94
C LEU A 53 -21.84 8.85 8.81
N VAL A 54 -20.59 8.37 8.83
CA VAL A 54 -19.58 8.81 7.86
C VAL A 54 -19.87 8.31 6.46
N ASN A 55 -20.45 7.11 6.29
CA ASN A 55 -20.80 6.60 4.96
C ASN A 55 -21.78 7.50 4.19
N SER A 56 -22.53 8.40 4.87
CA SER A 56 -23.37 9.38 4.19
C SER A 56 -22.59 10.40 3.35
N VAL A 57 -21.29 10.63 3.64
CA VAL A 57 -20.46 11.59 2.89
C VAL A 57 -20.36 11.21 1.41
N VAL A 58 -20.46 9.92 1.08
CA VAL A 58 -20.35 9.44 -0.30
C VAL A 58 -21.42 10.06 -1.20
N LYS A 59 -22.57 10.44 -0.62
CA LYS A 59 -23.70 11.02 -1.35
C LYS A 59 -23.48 12.49 -1.72
N VAL A 60 -22.57 13.20 -1.03
CA VAL A 60 -22.33 14.64 -1.30
C VAL A 60 -21.24 14.88 -2.33
N VAL A 61 -20.41 13.87 -2.61
CA VAL A 61 -19.34 13.94 -3.62
C VAL A 61 -19.91 13.61 -5.00
N LYS A 62 -19.72 14.51 -5.96
CA LYS A 62 -20.30 14.39 -7.31
C LYS A 62 -19.29 14.05 -8.39
N HIS A 63 -18.10 14.62 -8.32
CA HIS A 63 -17.12 14.54 -9.41
C HIS A 63 -15.95 13.60 -9.10
N SER A 64 -15.65 13.42 -7.83
CA SER A 64 -14.46 12.72 -7.35
C SER A 64 -14.78 11.33 -6.82
N HIS A 65 -13.77 10.48 -6.76
CA HIS A 65 -13.85 9.20 -6.08
C HIS A 65 -13.47 9.38 -4.61
N ILE A 66 -14.32 8.92 -3.70
CA ILE A 66 -14.08 8.95 -2.26
C ILE A 66 -13.88 7.55 -1.71
N THR A 67 -12.89 7.39 -0.84
CA THR A 67 -12.63 6.14 -0.11
C THR A 67 -12.58 6.42 1.38
N LEU A 68 -13.15 5.52 2.16
CA LEU A 68 -13.28 5.62 3.61
C LEU A 68 -12.63 4.40 4.25
N PHE A 69 -11.82 4.60 5.28
CA PHE A 69 -11.25 3.53 6.09
C PHE A 69 -11.25 3.95 7.56
N ALA A 70 -12.19 3.40 8.34
CA ALA A 70 -12.47 3.87 9.69
C ALA A 70 -12.69 5.39 9.68
N ASP A 71 -11.85 6.16 10.37
CA ASP A 71 -11.88 7.61 10.36
C ASP A 71 -11.14 8.23 9.18
N ASP A 72 -10.19 7.56 8.52
CA ASP A 72 -9.48 8.12 7.37
C ASP A 72 -10.41 8.26 6.13
N MET A 73 -10.45 9.46 5.56
CA MET A 73 -11.18 9.78 4.33
C MET A 73 -10.23 10.27 3.25
N LYS A 74 -10.35 9.76 2.03
CA LYS A 74 -9.52 10.20 0.91
C LYS A 74 -10.39 10.50 -0.28
N ILE A 75 -10.16 11.64 -0.91
CA ILE A 75 -10.84 12.06 -2.12
C ILE A 75 -9.82 12.15 -3.25
N MET A 76 -10.17 11.55 -4.39
CA MET A 76 -9.31 11.40 -5.56
C MET A 76 -10.02 11.89 -6.79
N HIS A 77 -9.35 12.71 -7.58
CA HIS A 77 -9.88 13.20 -8.86
C HIS A 77 -8.79 13.20 -9.94
N LYS A 78 -9.20 12.89 -11.17
CA LYS A 78 -8.32 12.96 -12.33
C LYS A 78 -8.23 14.41 -12.81
N ILE A 79 -7.04 15.00 -12.75
CA ILE A 79 -6.85 16.43 -13.06
C ILE A 79 -6.27 16.62 -14.45
N GLU A 80 -7.08 16.85 -15.48
CA GLU A 80 -6.57 17.11 -16.84
C GLU A 80 -6.46 18.61 -17.16
N SER A 81 -7.30 19.41 -16.50
CA SER A 81 -7.45 20.85 -16.69
C SER A 81 -7.63 21.58 -15.36
N ILE A 82 -7.58 22.92 -15.39
CA ILE A 82 -7.90 23.77 -14.22
C ILE A 82 -9.36 23.60 -13.81
N ASN A 83 -10.27 23.32 -14.76
CA ASN A 83 -11.67 23.04 -14.46
C ASN A 83 -11.83 21.80 -13.57
N ASP A 84 -10.98 20.79 -13.74
CA ASP A 84 -11.02 19.59 -12.88
C ASP A 84 -10.53 19.91 -11.45
N CYS A 85 -9.63 20.88 -11.29
CA CYS A 85 -9.28 21.40 -9.96
C CYS A 85 -10.50 22.06 -9.31
N HIS A 86 -11.26 22.86 -10.05
CA HIS A 86 -12.49 23.48 -9.51
C HIS A 86 -13.56 22.45 -9.15
N LYS A 87 -13.70 21.36 -9.91
CA LYS A 87 -14.60 20.24 -9.56
C LYS A 87 -14.19 19.59 -8.24
N LEU A 88 -12.90 19.30 -8.06
CA LEU A 88 -12.39 18.74 -6.80
C LEU A 88 -12.58 19.72 -5.64
N GLN A 89 -12.33 21.01 -5.83
CA GLN A 89 -12.61 22.02 -4.80
C GLN A 89 -14.11 22.07 -4.46
N SER A 90 -15.00 22.01 -5.45
CA SER A 90 -16.44 21.98 -5.22
C SER A 90 -16.90 20.76 -4.41
N ASP A 91 -16.29 19.59 -4.64
CA ASP A 91 -16.54 18.40 -3.81
C ASP A 91 -15.99 18.59 -2.38
N LEU A 92 -14.82 19.21 -2.20
CA LEU A 92 -14.29 19.54 -0.87
C LEU A 92 -15.22 20.49 -0.10
N ASP A 93 -15.74 21.51 -0.78
CA ASP A 93 -16.67 22.48 -0.19
C ASP A 93 -17.97 21.78 0.23
N SER A 94 -18.48 20.86 -0.61
CA SER A 94 -19.65 20.03 -0.31
C SER A 94 -19.43 19.15 0.91
N ILE A 95 -18.25 18.56 1.05
CA ILE A 95 -17.85 17.78 2.23
C ILE A 95 -17.76 18.69 3.48
N CYS A 96 -17.27 19.92 3.35
CA CYS A 96 -17.23 20.87 4.46
C CYS A 96 -18.63 21.25 4.93
N CYS A 97 -19.55 21.53 4.00
CA CYS A 97 -20.96 21.80 4.32
C CYS A 97 -21.60 20.61 5.04
N TRP A 98 -21.44 19.40 4.50
CA TRP A 98 -21.92 18.17 5.13
C TRP A 98 -21.39 17.98 6.56
N ALA A 99 -20.09 18.21 6.77
CA ALA A 99 -19.50 18.10 8.10
C ALA A 99 -20.10 19.12 9.06
N ASN A 100 -20.26 20.37 8.63
CA ASN A 100 -20.85 21.43 9.45
C ASN A 100 -22.32 21.14 9.82
N GLU A 101 -23.12 20.60 8.90
CA GLU A 101 -24.51 20.17 9.15
C GLU A 101 -24.60 19.08 10.22
N LEU A 102 -23.61 18.17 10.25
CA LEU A 102 -23.51 17.13 11.28
C LEU A 102 -22.83 17.59 12.57
N GLY A 103 -22.43 18.87 12.67
CA GLY A 103 -21.68 19.40 13.81
C GLY A 103 -20.24 18.86 13.92
N LEU A 104 -19.70 18.30 12.83
CA LEU A 104 -18.34 17.80 12.72
C LEU A 104 -17.39 18.91 12.26
N LYS A 105 -16.13 18.83 12.68
CA LYS A 105 -15.07 19.75 12.19
C LYS A 105 -13.83 18.98 11.77
N PHE A 106 -13.28 19.37 10.62
CA PHE A 106 -12.00 18.86 10.14
C PHE A 106 -10.85 19.50 10.92
N ASN A 107 -9.88 18.68 11.32
CA ASN A 107 -8.57 19.18 11.71
C ASN A 107 -7.76 19.48 10.44
N VAL A 108 -7.82 20.73 10.00
CA VAL A 108 -7.16 21.20 8.77
C VAL A 108 -5.66 20.94 8.79
N GLN A 109 -4.99 21.01 9.95
CA GLN A 109 -3.55 20.77 10.05
C GLN A 109 -3.13 19.35 9.69
N LYS A 110 -4.08 18.41 9.69
CA LYS A 110 -3.84 17.01 9.32
C LYS A 110 -4.46 16.64 7.96
N CYS A 111 -5.14 17.60 7.33
CA CYS A 111 -5.62 17.47 5.97
C CYS A 111 -4.49 17.82 5.01
N GLU A 112 -4.09 16.87 4.17
CA GLU A 112 -2.92 16.99 3.32
C GLU A 112 -3.30 16.75 1.86
N GLN A 113 -2.68 17.49 0.96
CA GLN A 113 -2.86 17.32 -0.48
C GLN A 113 -1.60 16.74 -1.13
N MET A 114 -1.80 15.82 -2.07
CA MET A 114 -0.73 15.18 -2.81
C MET A 114 -1.16 14.94 -4.27
N THR A 115 -0.31 15.33 -5.22
CA THR A 115 -0.56 15.09 -6.64
C THR A 115 0.35 13.99 -7.15
N TYR A 116 -0.24 12.94 -7.75
CA TYR A 116 0.53 11.90 -8.41
C TYR A 116 0.63 12.15 -9.92
N SER A 117 1.87 12.23 -10.42
CA SER A 117 2.12 12.46 -11.85
C SER A 117 3.57 12.15 -12.22
N HIS A 118 3.76 11.60 -13.42
CA HIS A 118 5.07 11.46 -14.07
C HIS A 118 5.41 12.63 -15.00
N LYS A 119 4.49 13.60 -15.18
CA LYS A 119 4.74 14.76 -16.05
C LYS A 119 5.70 15.72 -15.34
N ARG A 120 6.59 16.35 -16.12
CA ARG A 120 7.50 17.39 -15.62
C ARG A 120 6.76 18.66 -15.22
N ASN A 121 5.73 19.03 -15.99
CA ASN A 121 4.91 20.21 -15.74
C ASN A 121 3.53 19.76 -15.23
N ASN A 122 3.34 19.85 -13.92
CA ASN A 122 2.07 19.55 -13.27
C ASN A 122 1.24 20.83 -13.11
N ILE A 123 -0.08 20.69 -13.15
CA ILE A 123 -0.99 21.77 -12.79
C ILE A 123 -0.86 21.96 -11.28
N SER A 124 -0.46 23.17 -10.87
CA SER A 124 -0.41 23.56 -9.47
C SER A 124 -1.74 24.20 -9.09
N PHE A 125 -2.37 23.70 -8.03
CA PHE A 125 -3.61 24.24 -7.50
C PHE A 125 -3.61 24.09 -5.98
N ASN A 126 -3.95 25.16 -5.27
CA ASN A 126 -3.96 25.17 -3.81
C ASN A 126 -5.39 24.96 -3.31
N TYR A 127 -5.71 23.72 -2.96
CA TYR A 127 -7.01 23.40 -2.38
C TYR A 127 -7.16 23.98 -0.98
N THR A 128 -8.40 24.29 -0.61
CA THR A 128 -8.77 24.80 0.71
C THR A 128 -9.83 23.93 1.37
N ILE A 129 -9.79 23.86 2.70
CA ILE A 129 -10.85 23.31 3.55
C ILE A 129 -11.13 24.36 4.63
N ASN A 130 -12.39 24.73 4.84
CA ASN A 130 -12.78 25.80 5.77
C ASN A 130 -11.96 27.09 5.58
N ASN A 131 -11.81 27.53 4.32
CA ASN A 131 -11.02 28.70 3.92
C ASN A 131 -9.53 28.67 4.29
N SER A 132 -9.00 27.50 4.67
CA SER A 132 -7.59 27.30 5.03
C SER A 132 -6.91 26.41 3.99
N HIS A 133 -5.70 26.78 3.57
CA HIS A 133 -4.95 26.02 2.57
C HIS A 133 -4.49 24.66 3.09
N LEU A 134 -4.64 23.63 2.24
CA LEU A 134 -4.12 22.31 2.53
C LEU A 134 -2.61 22.25 2.36
N GLN A 135 -1.93 21.56 3.28
CA GLN A 135 -0.50 21.33 3.18
C GLN A 135 -0.18 20.42 1.99
N ILE A 136 0.69 20.90 1.10
CA ILE A 136 1.27 20.06 0.04
C ILE A 136 2.38 19.21 0.64
N ILE A 137 2.30 17.91 0.41
CA ILE A 137 3.29 16.93 0.89
C ILE A 137 3.93 16.17 -0.27
N ASP A 138 5.15 15.71 -0.04
CA ASP A 138 5.96 14.92 -0.97
C ASP A 138 6.03 13.43 -0.58
N GLN A 139 5.50 13.06 0.59
CA GLN A 139 5.39 11.68 1.03
C GLN A 139 4.17 11.49 1.93
N LYS A 140 3.39 10.43 1.71
CA LYS A 140 2.30 10.03 2.61
C LYS A 140 2.39 8.57 2.97
N LYS A 141 2.28 8.26 4.26
CA LYS A 141 2.05 6.90 4.73
C LYS A 141 0.55 6.63 4.75
N ASP A 142 0.12 5.59 4.05
CA ASP A 142 -1.27 5.16 3.96
C ASP A 142 -1.34 3.64 4.13
N LEU A 143 -2.14 3.17 5.10
CA LEU A 143 -2.27 1.76 5.49
C LEU A 143 -0.93 1.03 5.63
N GLY A 144 0.09 1.71 6.17
CA GLY A 144 1.43 1.13 6.35
C GLY A 144 2.40 1.32 5.19
N ILE A 145 1.92 1.72 4.01
CA ILE A 145 2.73 1.87 2.78
C ILE A 145 3.01 3.34 2.54
N LYS A 146 4.24 3.69 2.12
CA LYS A 146 4.61 5.07 1.79
C LYS A 146 4.45 5.32 0.29
N PHE A 147 3.79 6.42 -0.05
CA PHE A 147 3.58 6.89 -1.41
C PHE A 147 4.36 8.19 -1.65
N THR A 148 4.83 8.38 -2.88
CA THR A 148 5.53 9.58 -3.37
C THR A 148 4.83 10.13 -4.63
N PRO A 149 5.02 11.41 -5.02
CA PRO A 149 4.33 12.03 -6.15
C PRO A 149 4.56 11.33 -7.49
N ASN A 150 5.71 10.67 -7.64
CA ASN A 150 6.07 9.89 -8.81
C ASN A 150 5.61 8.41 -8.73
N MET A 151 4.77 8.05 -7.75
CA MET A 151 4.32 6.68 -7.50
C MET A 151 5.46 5.66 -7.36
N SER A 152 6.64 6.11 -6.93
CA SER A 152 7.78 5.23 -6.65
C SER A 152 7.72 4.69 -5.23
N PHE A 153 7.88 3.37 -5.09
CA PHE A 153 7.94 2.74 -3.78
C PHE A 153 9.37 2.61 -3.23
N ASN A 154 10.38 3.20 -3.87
CA ASN A 154 11.78 3.07 -3.46
C ASN A 154 11.99 3.50 -2.00
N THR A 155 11.46 4.66 -1.61
CA THR A 155 11.53 5.17 -0.24
C THR A 155 10.80 4.25 0.75
N HIS A 156 9.69 3.64 0.33
CA HIS A 156 8.98 2.65 1.15
C HIS A 156 9.85 1.40 1.38
N VAL A 157 10.37 0.83 0.30
CA VAL A 157 11.20 -0.38 0.31
C VAL A 157 12.47 -0.17 1.15
N GLU A 158 13.15 0.96 0.99
CA GLU A 158 14.34 1.31 1.76
C GLU A 158 14.05 1.38 3.27
N ASN A 159 12.95 2.04 3.65
CA ASN A 159 12.51 2.11 5.04
C ASN A 159 12.16 0.73 5.61
N CYS A 160 11.51 -0.12 4.81
CA CYS A 160 11.20 -1.50 5.19
C CYS A 160 12.47 -2.31 5.43
N ILE A 161 13.44 -2.26 4.50
CA ILE A 161 14.73 -2.94 4.63
C ILE A 161 15.48 -2.45 5.88
N SER A 162 15.56 -1.14 6.09
CA SER A 162 16.22 -0.55 7.27
C SER A 162 15.58 -1.04 8.57
N SER A 163 14.25 -0.98 8.65
CA SER A 163 13.53 -1.47 9.83
C SER A 163 13.72 -2.97 10.05
N CYS A 164 13.70 -3.77 8.98
CA CYS A 164 13.86 -5.21 9.05
C CYS A 164 15.28 -5.61 9.48
N ASN A 165 16.30 -4.87 9.04
CA ASN A 165 17.67 -5.09 9.49
C ASN A 165 17.86 -4.75 10.97
N LYS A 166 17.19 -3.71 11.49
CA LYS A 166 17.19 -3.40 12.92
C LYS A 166 16.60 -4.54 13.74
N ILE A 167 15.44 -5.05 13.32
CA ILE A 167 14.77 -6.20 13.96
C ILE A 167 15.64 -7.46 13.86
N LEU A 168 16.21 -7.75 12.70
CA LEU A 168 17.11 -8.88 12.52
C LEU A 168 18.35 -8.78 13.42
N GLY A 169 18.92 -7.58 13.55
CA GLY A 169 20.01 -7.33 14.49
C GLY A 169 19.60 -7.52 15.96
N LEU A 170 18.37 -7.14 16.31
CA LEU A 170 17.80 -7.40 17.64
C LEU A 170 17.66 -8.90 17.89
N ILE A 171 17.07 -9.65 16.95
CA ILE A 171 16.94 -11.13 17.05
C ILE A 171 18.32 -11.76 17.27
N LYS A 172 19.34 -11.39 16.47
CA LYS A 172 20.69 -11.95 16.60
C LYS A 172 21.33 -11.69 17.96
N ARG A 173 21.06 -10.54 18.58
CA ARG A 173 21.60 -10.17 19.90
C ARG A 173 20.81 -10.81 21.04
N SER A 174 19.50 -10.68 21.03
CA SER A 174 18.61 -11.17 22.08
C SER A 174 18.53 -12.69 22.11
N CYS A 175 18.57 -13.33 20.95
CA CYS A 175 18.51 -14.79 20.82
C CYS A 175 19.90 -15.42 20.61
N LYS A 176 20.98 -14.74 21.04
CA LYS A 176 22.36 -15.22 20.84
C LYS A 176 22.57 -16.64 21.39
N HIS A 177 21.96 -16.97 22.52
CA HIS A 177 22.10 -18.27 23.18
C HIS A 177 21.00 -19.26 22.82
N MET A 178 20.05 -18.87 21.97
CA MET A 178 19.00 -19.77 21.51
C MET A 178 19.61 -20.81 20.58
N THR A 179 19.28 -22.08 20.84
CA THR A 179 19.78 -23.25 20.11
C THR A 179 18.72 -23.87 19.21
N ASP A 180 17.45 -23.60 19.45
CA ASP A 180 16.35 -24.08 18.63
C ASP A 180 16.27 -23.29 17.31
N PRO A 181 16.58 -23.92 16.16
CA PRO A 181 16.53 -23.27 14.86
C PRO A 181 15.10 -22.94 14.42
N ASP A 182 14.11 -23.76 14.81
CA ASP A 182 12.71 -23.56 14.43
C ASP A 182 12.15 -22.31 15.13
N ALA A 183 12.47 -22.10 16.41
CA ALA A 183 12.13 -20.88 17.12
C ALA A 183 12.77 -19.64 16.45
N LEU A 184 14.04 -19.71 16.03
CA LEU A 184 14.71 -18.60 15.33
C LEU A 184 14.03 -18.31 13.99
N LEU A 185 13.67 -19.36 13.26
CA LEU A 185 12.93 -19.27 12.01
C LEU A 185 11.57 -18.60 12.23
N GLN A 186 10.80 -19.03 13.22
CA GLN A 186 9.51 -18.41 13.55
C GLN A 186 9.64 -16.93 13.91
N LEU A 187 10.64 -16.54 14.70
CA LEU A 187 10.91 -15.13 15.01
C LEU A 187 11.21 -14.31 13.76
N TYR A 188 12.05 -14.84 12.85
CA TYR A 188 12.30 -14.19 11.58
C TYR A 188 11.03 -14.06 10.75
N GLN A 189 10.27 -15.14 10.62
CA GLN A 189 9.04 -15.16 9.82
C GLN A 189 7.99 -14.18 10.36
N GLY A 190 7.81 -14.13 11.68
CA GLY A 190 6.81 -13.29 12.36
C GLY A 190 7.19 -11.81 12.45
N LEU A 191 8.47 -11.47 12.61
CA LEU A 191 8.90 -10.09 12.88
C LEU A 191 9.57 -9.40 11.67
N VAL A 192 10.28 -10.18 10.84
CA VAL A 192 11.05 -9.64 9.71
C VAL A 192 10.32 -9.92 8.40
N ARG A 193 10.03 -11.19 8.09
CA ARG A 193 9.41 -11.57 6.81
C ARG A 193 8.02 -10.99 6.66
N SER A 194 7.19 -11.05 7.71
CA SER A 194 5.85 -10.43 7.72
C SER A 194 5.88 -8.96 7.28
N LYS A 195 6.89 -8.20 7.72
CA LYS A 195 7.08 -6.79 7.36
C LYS A 195 7.59 -6.59 5.93
N LEU A 196 8.48 -7.46 5.45
CA LEU A 196 8.95 -7.45 4.06
C LEU A 196 7.89 -7.92 3.07
N GLU A 197 6.83 -8.59 3.54
CA GLU A 197 5.76 -9.12 2.70
C GLU A 197 4.48 -8.28 2.76
N TYR A 198 4.33 -7.45 3.78
CA TYR A 198 3.15 -6.62 3.96
C TYR A 198 2.94 -5.68 2.76
N GLY A 199 1.82 -5.86 2.06
CA GLY A 199 1.45 -5.05 0.91
C GLY A 199 2.32 -5.24 -0.33
N ALA A 200 3.16 -6.29 -0.40
CA ALA A 200 4.11 -6.48 -1.49
C ALA A 200 3.45 -6.59 -2.87
N VAL A 201 2.18 -7.01 -2.93
CA VAL A 201 1.38 -6.98 -4.17
C VAL A 201 1.35 -5.59 -4.81
N LEU A 202 1.40 -4.51 -4.00
CA LEU A 202 1.36 -3.14 -4.47
C LEU A 202 2.74 -2.60 -4.86
N TRP A 203 3.77 -2.87 -4.05
CA TRP A 203 5.04 -2.17 -4.15
C TRP A 203 6.22 -2.99 -4.67
N ASP A 204 6.03 -4.30 -4.94
CA ASP A 204 7.10 -5.20 -5.40
C ASP A 204 7.91 -4.57 -6.54
N PRO A 205 9.22 -4.30 -6.33
CA PRO A 205 9.99 -3.50 -7.27
C PRO A 205 10.31 -4.29 -8.54
N GLU A 206 10.11 -3.66 -9.69
CA GLU A 206 10.52 -4.22 -10.99
C GLU A 206 12.05 -4.21 -11.17
N ASN A 207 12.74 -3.29 -10.50
CA ASN A 207 14.19 -3.16 -10.59
C ASN A 207 14.92 -4.26 -9.81
N ASN A 208 15.84 -4.95 -10.49
CA ASN A 208 16.72 -5.96 -9.91
C ASN A 208 17.50 -5.46 -8.68
N LEU A 209 17.95 -4.20 -8.67
CA LEU A 209 18.68 -3.62 -7.55
C LEU A 209 17.89 -3.70 -6.23
N TRP A 210 16.65 -3.24 -6.24
CA TRP A 210 15.81 -3.25 -5.04
C TRP A 210 15.40 -4.67 -4.66
N THR A 211 15.12 -5.52 -5.65
CA THR A 211 14.89 -6.95 -5.43
C THR A 211 16.07 -7.60 -4.69
N HIS A 212 17.32 -7.35 -5.13
CA HIS A 212 18.51 -7.86 -4.46
C HIS A 212 18.69 -7.29 -3.06
N LYS A 213 18.42 -5.99 -2.84
CA LYS A 213 18.51 -5.39 -1.49
C LYS A 213 17.49 -5.99 -0.52
N ILE A 214 16.28 -6.32 -0.98
CA ILE A 214 15.28 -7.03 -0.17
C ILE A 214 15.76 -8.44 0.13
N GLU A 215 16.21 -9.17 -0.90
CA GLU A 215 16.69 -10.55 -0.78
C GLU A 215 17.88 -10.66 0.19
N ALA A 216 18.75 -9.65 0.21
CA ALA A 216 19.89 -9.58 1.11
C ALA A 216 19.49 -9.64 2.60
N VAL A 217 18.27 -9.21 2.96
CA VAL A 217 17.78 -9.32 4.35
C VAL A 217 17.53 -10.79 4.71
N GLN A 218 16.87 -11.56 3.85
CA GLN A 218 16.70 -13.01 4.05
C GLN A 218 18.04 -13.73 4.01
N TYR A 219 18.90 -13.40 3.05
CA TYR A 219 20.25 -13.98 2.96
C TYR A 219 21.03 -13.85 4.27
N ARG A 220 21.05 -12.66 4.89
CA ARG A 220 21.73 -12.44 6.19
C ARG A 220 21.14 -13.25 7.35
N PHE A 221 19.84 -13.56 7.30
CA PHE A 221 19.19 -14.41 8.28
C PHE A 221 19.52 -15.88 8.03
N VAL A 222 19.36 -16.34 6.79
CA VAL A 222 19.68 -17.70 6.35
C VAL A 222 21.12 -18.08 6.70
N LYS A 223 22.11 -17.22 6.40
CA LYS A 223 23.50 -17.46 6.82
C LYS A 223 23.69 -17.60 8.33
N TYR A 224 22.92 -16.82 9.09
CA TYR A 224 23.00 -16.84 10.55
C TYR A 224 22.39 -18.13 11.13
N LEU A 225 21.22 -18.54 10.61
CA LEU A 225 20.56 -19.76 11.01
C LEU A 225 21.39 -20.99 10.60
N PHE A 226 21.90 -21.01 9.37
CA PHE A 226 22.77 -22.08 8.90
C PHE A 226 24.02 -22.24 9.78
N HIS A 227 24.64 -21.13 10.21
CA HIS A 227 25.76 -21.16 11.15
C HIS A 227 25.36 -21.73 12.51
N LYS A 228 24.15 -21.43 12.98
CA LYS A 228 23.62 -21.96 14.24
C LYS A 228 23.39 -23.47 14.19
N GLU A 229 22.94 -24.00 13.07
CA GLU A 229 22.69 -25.44 12.89
C GLU A 229 23.97 -26.23 12.62
N ASN A 230 24.88 -25.70 11.79
CA ASN A 230 26.02 -26.46 11.26
C ASN A 230 27.35 -26.10 11.92
N GLY A 231 27.39 -25.08 12.80
CA GLY A 231 28.59 -24.69 13.55
C GLY A 231 29.62 -23.84 12.78
N PHE A 232 29.47 -23.67 11.45
CA PHE A 232 30.37 -22.85 10.64
C PHE A 232 29.60 -21.79 9.83
N TYR A 233 30.24 -20.65 9.55
CA TYR A 233 29.59 -19.58 8.79
C TYR A 233 29.78 -19.82 7.28
N PRO A 234 28.71 -19.94 6.49
CA PRO A 234 28.84 -20.36 5.09
C PRO A 234 29.52 -19.27 4.25
N VAL A 235 30.50 -19.65 3.43
CA VAL A 235 31.19 -18.77 2.48
C VAL A 235 30.94 -19.31 1.06
N TYR A 236 30.48 -18.44 0.17
CA TYR A 236 30.30 -18.76 -1.25
C TYR A 236 31.55 -18.37 -2.04
N PRO A 237 32.02 -19.18 -3.01
CA PRO A 237 31.42 -20.42 -3.51
C PRO A 237 31.81 -21.70 -2.75
N GLU A 238 32.65 -21.60 -1.73
CA GLU A 238 33.30 -22.75 -1.09
C GLU A 238 32.37 -23.77 -0.42
N HIS A 239 31.24 -23.33 0.16
CA HIS A 239 30.42 -24.19 1.01
C HIS A 239 29.04 -24.49 0.42
N ILE A 240 28.24 -23.45 0.20
CA ILE A 240 26.83 -23.60 -0.20
C ILE A 240 26.29 -22.28 -0.79
N SER A 241 25.49 -22.39 -1.84
CA SER A 241 24.82 -21.24 -2.47
C SER A 241 23.62 -20.76 -1.65
N TYR A 242 23.13 -19.55 -1.98
CA TYR A 242 21.93 -19.01 -1.32
C TYR A 242 20.69 -19.89 -1.52
N LEU A 243 20.51 -20.46 -2.72
CA LEU A 243 19.34 -21.27 -3.03
C LEU A 243 19.38 -22.59 -2.28
N GLU A 244 20.54 -23.26 -2.25
CA GLU A 244 20.73 -24.51 -1.50
C GLU A 244 20.53 -24.29 0.02
N MET A 245 21.00 -23.18 0.58
CA MET A 245 20.71 -22.85 1.99
C MET A 245 19.21 -22.63 2.24
N CYS A 246 18.51 -22.00 1.28
CA CYS A 246 17.07 -21.83 1.41
C CYS A 246 16.33 -23.17 1.34
N GLU A 247 16.75 -24.08 0.45
CA GLU A 247 16.19 -25.42 0.33
C GLU A 247 16.42 -26.25 1.59
N ALA A 248 17.64 -26.25 2.14
CA ALA A 248 17.98 -26.93 3.39
C ALA A 248 17.11 -26.46 4.57
N LEU A 249 16.81 -25.16 4.63
CA LEU A 249 15.98 -24.54 5.67
C LEU A 249 14.48 -24.52 5.33
N GLN A 250 14.06 -25.18 4.25
CA GLN A 250 12.67 -25.20 3.76
C GLN A 250 12.06 -23.80 3.57
N LEU A 251 12.88 -22.84 3.14
CA LEU A 251 12.51 -21.47 2.89
C LEU A 251 12.39 -21.19 1.39
N LEU A 252 11.28 -20.57 0.98
CA LEU A 252 11.20 -19.94 -0.34
C LEU A 252 11.96 -18.62 -0.33
N THR A 253 12.59 -18.26 -1.45
CA THR A 253 13.17 -16.94 -1.66
C THR A 253 12.11 -15.85 -1.53
N LEU A 254 12.48 -14.65 -1.07
CA LEU A 254 11.51 -13.56 -0.93
C LEU A 254 10.96 -13.16 -2.31
N ARG A 255 11.79 -13.22 -3.35
CA ARG A 255 11.35 -13.02 -4.75
C ARG A 255 10.22 -13.99 -5.14
N SER A 256 10.39 -15.29 -4.90
CA SER A 256 9.36 -16.29 -5.21
C SER A 256 8.08 -16.04 -4.40
N ARG A 257 8.22 -15.67 -3.12
CA ARG A 257 7.07 -15.38 -2.26
C ARG A 257 6.27 -14.16 -2.72
N ARG A 258 6.93 -13.06 -3.09
CA ARG A 258 6.25 -11.89 -3.67
C ARG A 258 5.55 -12.24 -4.98
N LYS A 259 6.17 -13.06 -5.83
CA LYS A 259 5.53 -13.58 -7.06
C LYS A 259 4.26 -14.38 -6.73
N ILE A 260 4.33 -15.31 -5.77
CA ILE A 260 3.18 -16.10 -5.33
C ILE A 260 2.06 -15.18 -4.80
N GLN A 261 2.36 -14.18 -3.98
CA GLN A 261 1.36 -13.25 -3.47
C GLN A 261 0.64 -12.49 -4.58
N LYS A 262 1.37 -12.01 -5.60
CA LYS A 262 0.77 -11.37 -6.78
C LYS A 262 -0.14 -12.33 -7.54
N MET A 263 0.29 -13.57 -7.75
CA MET A 263 -0.52 -14.60 -8.42
C MET A 263 -1.80 -14.94 -7.63
N ILE A 264 -1.70 -15.08 -6.31
CA ILE A 264 -2.85 -15.33 -5.44
C ILE A 264 -3.82 -14.15 -5.50
N HIS A 265 -3.31 -12.91 -5.46
CA HIS A 265 -4.15 -11.72 -5.56
C HIS A 265 -4.89 -11.67 -6.91
N LEU A 266 -4.17 -11.93 -8.01
CA LEU A 266 -4.77 -12.02 -9.34
C LEU A 266 -5.85 -13.11 -9.42
N TYR A 267 -5.56 -14.31 -8.92
CA TYR A 267 -6.54 -15.39 -8.88
C TYR A 267 -7.80 -14.96 -8.11
N LYS A 268 -7.64 -14.37 -6.92
CA LYS A 268 -8.76 -13.86 -6.12
C LYS A 268 -9.57 -12.78 -6.84
N LEU A 269 -8.93 -11.89 -7.59
CA LEU A 269 -9.61 -10.90 -8.44
C LEU A 269 -10.48 -11.60 -9.51
N THR A 270 -9.91 -12.58 -10.23
CA THR A 270 -10.65 -13.31 -11.29
C THR A 270 -11.83 -14.14 -10.76
N LYS A 271 -11.79 -14.54 -9.49
CA LYS A 271 -12.85 -15.27 -8.81
C LYS A 271 -13.84 -14.38 -8.06
N GLY A 272 -13.67 -13.06 -8.10
CA GLY A 272 -14.50 -12.11 -7.36
C GLY A 272 -14.35 -12.20 -5.84
N SER A 273 -13.29 -12.83 -5.33
CA SER A 273 -12.99 -12.89 -3.89
C SER A 273 -12.34 -11.62 -3.36
N VAL A 274 -11.89 -10.72 -4.25
CA VAL A 274 -11.45 -9.37 -3.92
C VAL A 274 -12.38 -8.42 -4.66
N ASP A 275 -13.07 -7.58 -3.90
CA ASP A 275 -13.95 -6.56 -4.44
C ASP A 275 -13.14 -5.38 -4.97
N SER A 276 -12.74 -5.48 -6.25
CA SER A 276 -12.07 -4.41 -6.97
C SER A 276 -12.48 -4.42 -8.42
N PHE A 277 -13.74 -4.04 -8.67
CA PHE A 277 -14.32 -4.01 -10.02
C PHE A 277 -13.49 -3.16 -11.00
N HIS A 278 -13.01 -1.99 -10.56
CA HIS A 278 -12.19 -1.12 -11.41
C HIS A 278 -10.86 -1.76 -11.82
N LEU A 279 -10.17 -2.43 -10.88
CA LEU A 279 -8.92 -3.10 -11.18
C LEU A 279 -9.16 -4.29 -12.12
N PHE A 280 -10.23 -5.06 -11.87
CA PHE A 280 -10.62 -6.15 -12.75
C PHE A 280 -10.93 -5.67 -14.17
N ASP A 281 -11.70 -4.59 -14.32
CA ASP A 281 -12.06 -3.99 -15.61
C ASP A 281 -10.84 -3.40 -16.36
N GLU A 282 -9.90 -2.76 -15.66
CA GLU A 282 -8.64 -2.34 -16.29
C GLU A 282 -7.79 -3.53 -16.73
N MET A 283 -7.76 -4.61 -15.94
CA MET A 283 -7.03 -5.82 -16.30
C MET A 283 -7.63 -6.49 -17.53
N THR A 284 -8.96 -6.65 -17.60
CA THR A 284 -9.64 -7.24 -18.76
C THR A 284 -9.39 -6.40 -20.01
N LYS A 285 -9.50 -5.08 -19.94
CA LYS A 285 -9.22 -4.17 -21.08
C LYS A 285 -7.78 -4.27 -21.60
N ASN A 286 -6.81 -4.47 -20.71
CA ASN A 286 -5.38 -4.51 -21.08
C ASN A 286 -4.86 -5.92 -21.43
N ILE A 287 -5.54 -6.99 -20.99
CA ILE A 287 -5.06 -8.38 -21.12
C ILE A 287 -5.93 -9.21 -22.08
N LEU A 288 -7.23 -8.92 -22.21
CA LEU A 288 -8.16 -9.67 -23.05
C LEU A 288 -8.36 -9.17 -24.51
N PRO A 289 -7.55 -8.28 -25.14
CA PRO A 289 -7.51 -8.23 -26.59
C PRO A 289 -6.58 -9.30 -27.18
N MET A 290 -6.19 -10.32 -26.42
CA MET A 290 -5.70 -11.57 -27.01
C MET A 290 -6.87 -12.53 -27.12
N ASP A 291 -7.24 -12.83 -28.37
CA ASP A 291 -8.18 -13.85 -28.77
C ASP A 291 -8.13 -15.04 -27.80
N LEU A 292 -9.20 -15.19 -27.01
CA LEU A 292 -9.68 -16.51 -26.63
C LEU A 292 -10.11 -17.19 -27.93
N HIS A 293 -9.14 -17.55 -28.78
CA HIS A 293 -9.35 -18.55 -29.79
C HIS A 293 -9.88 -19.75 -29.04
N HIS A 294 -11.16 -20.03 -29.26
CA HIS A 294 -11.76 -21.30 -28.93
C HIS A 294 -10.93 -22.37 -29.62
N TYR A 295 -9.90 -22.88 -28.93
CA TYR A 295 -9.31 -24.15 -29.28
C TYR A 295 -10.40 -25.18 -29.02
N SER A 296 -11.16 -25.46 -30.09
CA SER A 296 -12.02 -26.61 -30.23
C SER A 296 -11.19 -27.84 -29.88
N THR A 297 -11.28 -28.28 -28.63
CA THR A 297 -10.81 -29.60 -28.23
C THR A 297 -11.88 -30.59 -28.66
N ARG A 298 -11.88 -30.91 -29.96
CA ARG A 298 -12.40 -32.14 -30.59
C ARG A 298 -12.30 -32.02 -32.11
N HIS A 299 -11.38 -32.78 -32.71
CA HIS A 299 -11.59 -33.65 -33.88
C HIS A 299 -10.24 -34.10 -34.47
N ARG A 300 -9.68 -35.19 -33.93
CA ARG A 300 -9.40 -36.46 -34.63
C ARG A 300 -8.72 -37.42 -33.67
#